data_AF-A0A387FMW3-F1
#
_entry.id   AF-A0A387FMW3-F1
#
_cell.length_a   1.000
_cell.length_b   1.000
_cell.length_c   1.000
_cell.angle_alpha   90.00
_cell.angle_beta   90.00
_cell.angle_gamma   90.00
#
_symmetry.space_group_name_H-M   'P 1'
#
loop_
_entity.id
_entity.type
_entity.pdbx_description
1 polymer ?
#
loop_
_entity_poly.entity_id
_entity_poly.type
_entity_poly.pdbx_seq_one_letter_code
_entity_poly.pdbx_strand_id
1 'polypeptide(L)' 'MGGVIRTSTWHYAVGQDYEGSIEEEELRALFRSGAVEGETFLWKPGMDGWVQAKDVGEFAGVFVKPPPLCDFTEGM' A
#
# COMPACT_ATOMS: atom_id res chain seq x y z
N MET A 1 -2.80 8.55 22.83
CA MET A 1 -3.46 9.42 21.83
C MET A 1 -2.43 9.72 20.75
N GLY A 2 -2.24 8.79 19.80
CA GLY A 2 -1.19 8.90 18.78
C GLY A 2 -1.79 9.28 17.43
N GLY A 3 -1.45 10.48 16.95
CA GLY A 3 -1.50 10.93 15.55
C GLY A 3 -2.76 10.65 14.75
N VAL A 4 -3.57 11.70 14.50
CA VAL A 4 -4.37 11.75 13.27
C VAL A 4 -3.38 11.76 12.10
N ILE A 5 -3.10 10.58 11.54
CA ILE A 5 -2.32 10.47 10.32
C ILE A 5 -3.15 11.09 9.18
N ARG A 6 -2.49 11.94 8.41
CA ARG A 6 -3.10 12.65 7.29
C ARG A 6 -3.37 11.62 6.19
N THR A 7 -4.64 11.51 5.84
CA THR A 7 -5.29 10.49 5.00
C THR A 7 -4.70 10.40 3.59
N SER A 8 -3.81 9.42 3.34
CA SER A 8 -3.47 8.99 1.98
C SER A 8 -4.49 7.94 1.52
N THR A 9 -5.51 8.39 0.81
CA THR A 9 -6.57 7.52 0.29
C THR A 9 -6.07 6.77 -0.94
N TRP A 10 -5.99 5.45 -0.85
CA TRP A 10 -5.69 4.57 -1.96
C TRP A 10 -6.94 3.83 -2.40
N HIS A 11 -7.00 3.56 -3.70
CA HIS A 11 -8.06 2.79 -4.32
C HIS A 11 -7.43 1.64 -5.10
N TYR A 12 -8.09 0.48 -5.09
CA TYR A 12 -7.65 -0.68 -5.85
C TYR A 12 -8.82 -1.32 -6.61
N ALA A 13 -8.52 -1.91 -7.77
CA ALA A 13 -9.50 -2.57 -8.62
C ALA A 13 -9.07 -4.01 -8.91
N VAL A 14 -9.79 -4.98 -8.34
CA VAL A 14 -9.56 -6.41 -8.50
C VAL A 14 -10.64 -6.98 -9.40
N GLY A 15 -10.25 -7.38 -10.61
CA GLY A 15 -11.19 -7.94 -11.60
C GLY A 15 -12.19 -6.90 -12.11
N GLN A 16 -13.47 -7.05 -11.75
CA GLN A 16 -14.55 -6.12 -12.13
C GLN A 16 -15.06 -5.27 -10.96
N ASP A 17 -14.56 -5.51 -9.75
CA ASP A 17 -14.99 -4.82 -8.54
C ASP A 17 -13.93 -3.79 -8.11
N TYR A 18 -14.41 -2.58 -7.80
CA TYR A 18 -13.59 -1.48 -7.34
C TYR A 18 -13.82 -1.36 -5.85
N GLU A 19 -12.89 -1.90 -5.06
CA GLU A 19 -13.01 -1.83 -3.61
C GLU A 19 -12.44 -0.52 -3.07
N GLY A 20 -13.15 0.00 -2.08
CA GLY A 20 -13.16 1.40 -1.69
C GLY A 20 -11.84 1.96 -1.16
N SER A 21 -11.91 3.26 -0.90
CA SER A 21 -10.91 4.10 -0.23
C SER A 21 -10.31 3.42 1.00
N ILE A 22 -9.14 2.81 0.86
CA ILE A 22 -8.35 2.28 1.98
C ILE A 22 -7.11 3.13 2.21
N GLU A 23 -6.45 2.94 3.35
CA GLU A 23 -5.18 3.58 3.64
C GLU A 23 -3.99 2.79 3.07
N GLU A 24 -2.84 3.45 2.91
CA GLU A 24 -1.63 2.79 2.40
C GLU A 24 -1.22 1.57 3.23
N GLU A 25 -1.37 1.65 4.55
CA GLU A 25 -1.04 0.56 5.49
C GLU A 25 -1.94 -0.66 5.26
N GLU A 26 -3.25 -0.45 5.09
CA GLU A 26 -4.21 -1.50 4.75
C GLU A 26 -3.92 -2.06 3.36
N LEU A 27 -3.64 -1.21 2.37
CA LEU A 27 -3.31 -1.66 1.03
C LEU A 27 -2.04 -2.53 1.05
N ARG A 28 -1.03 -2.12 1.81
CA ARG A 28 0.19 -2.89 2.06
C ARG A 28 -0.12 -4.21 2.77
N ALA A 29 -1.08 -4.24 3.69
CA ALA A 29 -1.53 -5.47 4.33
C ALA A 29 -2.21 -6.42 3.34
N LEU A 30 -3.04 -5.90 2.43
CA LEU A 30 -3.68 -6.68 1.36
C LEU A 30 -2.64 -7.30 0.41
N PHE A 31 -1.59 -6.54 0.05
CA PHE A 31 -0.45 -7.06 -0.71
C PHE A 31 0.25 -8.21 0.02
N ARG A 32 0.51 -8.06 1.32
CA ARG A 32 1.13 -9.13 2.14
C ARG A 32 0.21 -10.35 2.28
N SER A 33 -1.10 -10.13 2.32
CA SER A 33 -2.11 -11.19 2.42
C SER A 33 -2.35 -11.91 1.09
N GLY A 34 -1.92 -11.35 -0.05
CA GLY A 34 -2.23 -11.86 -1.39
C GLY A 34 -3.66 -11.56 -1.84
N ALA A 35 -4.37 -10.64 -1.18
CA ALA A 35 -5.69 -10.18 -1.62
C ALA A 35 -5.58 -9.22 -2.82
N VAL A 36 -4.45 -8.53 -2.93
CA VAL A 36 -4.09 -7.63 -4.04
C VAL A 36 -2.75 -8.11 -4.57
N GLU A 37 -2.65 -8.26 -5.89
CA GLU A 37 -1.45 -8.75 -6.58
C GLU A 37 -0.82 -7.65 -7.44
N GLY A 38 0.37 -7.91 -7.97
CA GLY A 38 1.05 -6.98 -8.88
C GLY A 38 0.26 -6.64 -10.14
N GLU A 39 -0.74 -7.46 -10.49
CA GLU A 39 -1.63 -7.28 -11.63
C GLU A 39 -2.85 -6.40 -11.31
N THR A 40 -3.13 -6.16 -10.02
CA THR A 40 -4.21 -5.26 -9.57
C THR A 40 -3.91 -3.83 -9.93
N PHE A 41 -4.92 -3.08 -10.37
CA PHE A 41 -4.78 -1.66 -10.64
C PHE A 41 -4.98 -0.85 -9.37
N LEU A 42 -4.04 0.06 -9.09
CA LEU A 42 -4.07 0.99 -7.99
C LEU A 42 -4.22 2.42 -8.48
N TRP A 43 -4.90 3.23 -7.70
CA TRP A 43 -5.00 4.66 -7.93
C TRP A 43 -5.01 5.43 -6.62
N LYS A 44 -4.41 6.62 -6.62
CA LYS A 44 -4.48 7.58 -5.51
C LYS A 44 -4.73 8.99 -6.04
N PRO A 45 -5.35 9.88 -5.25
CA PRO A 45 -5.45 11.30 -5.60
C PRO A 45 -4.04 11.88 -5.75
N GLY A 46 -3.75 12.41 -6.94
CA GLY A 46 -2.42 12.92 -7.32
C GLY A 46 -1.69 12.04 -8.34
N MET A 47 -2.18 10.83 -8.66
CA MET A 47 -1.75 10.06 -9.83
C MET A 47 -2.52 10.46 -11.08
N ASP A 48 -1.86 10.27 -12.23
CA ASP A 48 -2.42 10.52 -13.57
C ASP A 48 -3.60 9.59 -13.90
N GLY A 49 -3.60 8.38 -13.32
CA GLY A 49 -4.65 7.38 -13.52
C GLY A 49 -4.33 6.05 -12.83
N TRP A 50 -5.12 5.03 -13.10
CA TRP A 50 -4.93 3.68 -12.57
C TRP A 50 -3.62 3.07 -13.10
N VAL A 51 -2.74 2.65 -12.19
CA VAL A 51 -1.44 2.06 -12.49
C VAL A 51 -1.38 0.67 -11.86
N GLN A 52 -0.77 -0.30 -12.54
CA GLN A 52 -0.64 -1.64 -11.97
C GLN A 52 0.23 -1.61 -10.72
N ALA A 53 -0.17 -2.34 -9.69
CA ALA A 53 0.52 -2.43 -8.42
C ALA A 53 2.02 -2.75 -8.54
N LYS A 54 2.38 -3.61 -9.49
CA LYS A 54 3.79 -3.94 -9.79
C LYS A 54 4.60 -2.78 -10.37
N ASP A 55 3.93 -1.83 -11.02
CA ASP A 55 4.53 -0.64 -11.64
C ASP A 55 4.58 0.54 -10.65
N VAL A 56 3.75 0.49 -9.60
CA VAL A 56 3.82 1.42 -8.47
C VAL A 56 5.05 1.12 -7.64
N GLY A 57 6.12 1.89 -7.84
CA GLY A 57 7.39 1.75 -7.12
C GLY A 57 7.27 1.78 -5.58
N GLU A 58 6.26 2.47 -5.04
CA GLU A 58 5.97 2.50 -3.59
C GLU A 58 5.58 1.11 -3.03
N PHE A 59 4.97 0.25 -3.86
CA PHE A 59 4.60 -1.12 -3.49
C PHE A 59 5.55 -2.19 -4.02
N ALA A 60 6.41 -1.87 -4.99
CA ALA A 60 7.51 -2.76 -5.39
C ALA A 60 8.36 -3.19 -4.17
N GLY A 61 8.53 -2.28 -3.21
CA GLY A 61 9.20 -2.52 -1.92
C GLY A 61 8.47 -3.47 -0.95
N VAL A 62 7.22 -3.84 -1.21
CA VAL A 62 6.44 -4.77 -0.37
C VAL A 62 6.68 -6.22 -0.79
N PHE A 63 6.92 -6.45 -2.08
CA PHE A 63 7.28 -7.76 -2.63
C PHE A 63 8.69 -8.19 -2.23
N VAL A 64 9.61 -7.24 -2.09
CA VAL A 64 10.87 -7.49 -1.38
C VAL A 64 10.57 -7.44 0.11
N LYS A 65 10.47 -8.62 0.75
CA LYS A 65 10.36 -8.78 2.22
C LYS A 65 11.02 -7.58 2.92
N PRO A 66 10.29 -6.74 3.66
CA PRO A 66 10.93 -5.65 4.37
C PRO A 66 12.02 -6.30 5.23
N PRO A 67 13.29 -5.83 5.16
CA PRO A 67 14.22 -6.18 6.21
C PRO A 67 13.51 -5.86 7.53
N PRO A 68 13.56 -6.76 8.53
CA PRO A 68 12.96 -6.45 9.81
C PRO A 68 13.50 -5.09 10.20
N LEU A 69 12.61 -4.18 10.60
CA LEU A 69 13.01 -3.06 11.42
C LEU A 69 13.79 -3.70 12.57
N CYS A 70 15.12 -3.63 12.50
CA CYS A 70 15.94 -3.75 13.68
C CYS A 70 15.54 -2.54 14.51
N ASP A 71 14.53 -2.80 15.34
CA ASP A 71 14.25 -2.11 16.57
C ASP A 71 15.59 -1.95 17.31
N PHE A 72 16.16 -0.75 17.26
CA PHE A 72 17.09 -0.31 18.27
C PHE A 72 16.39 0.77 19.07
N THR A 73 15.54 0.32 20.00
CA THR A 73 15.30 1.09 21.21
C THR A 73 16.62 1.20 22.00
N GLU A 74 16.79 2.32 22.71
CA GLU A 74 17.87 2.69 23.66
C GLU A 74 19.02 3.57 23.13
N GLY A 75 18.93 4.90 23.38
CA GLY A 75 20.15 5.72 23.39
C GLY A 75 20.03 7.24 23.45
N MET A 76 19.20 7.81 24.34
CA MET A 76 19.58 8.92 25.27
C MET A 76 18.37 9.39 26.09
#